data_AF-K0UZQ4-F1
#
_entry.id   AF-K0UZQ4-F1
#
_cell.length_a   1.000
_cell.length_b   1.000
_cell.length_c   1.000
_cell.angle_alpha   90.00
_cell.angle_beta   90.00
_cell.angle_gamma   90.00
#
_symmetry.space_group_name_H-M   'P 1'
#
loop_
_entity.id
_entity.type
_entity.pdbx_description
1 polymer ?
#
loop_
_entity_poly.entity_id
_entity_poly.type
_entity_poly.pdbx_seq_one_letter_code
_entity_poly.pdbx_strand_id
1 'polypeptide(L)'
;MGEPVSRVEGVDKVTGRARYTADVVIPGLLHAVLVQTQIPHGHVIEQSLRHTADRVSRAPGVLHVLTPMNCPALQQLPRELTFDLPLERR
;
A
#
# COMPACT_ATOMS: atom_id res chain seq x y z
N MET A 1 27.20 10.67 29.66
CA MET A 1 26.19 11.62 29.13
C MET A 1 26.88 12.43 28.06
N GLY A 2 26.48 12.25 26.79
CA GLY A 2 27.20 12.74 25.60
C GLY A 2 26.64 14.04 25.02
N GLU A 3 27.40 14.66 24.12
CA GLU A 3 27.06 15.92 23.44
C GLU A 3 25.80 15.79 22.56
N PRO A 4 25.01 16.87 22.43
CA PRO A 4 23.89 16.92 21.49
C PRO A 4 24.41 16.91 20.06
N VAL A 5 24.15 15.82 19.32
CA VAL A 5 24.50 15.69 17.90
C VAL A 5 23.29 15.98 17.03
N SER A 6 23.45 16.86 16.04
CA SER A 6 22.43 17.13 15.03
C SER A 6 22.14 15.88 14.20
N ARG A 7 20.85 15.65 13.90
CA ARG A 7 20.43 14.56 13.01
C ARG A 7 20.85 14.85 11.57
N VAL A 8 21.44 13.86 10.91
CA VAL A 8 21.93 13.95 9.52
C VAL A 8 20.83 14.41 8.57
N GLU A 9 19.62 13.87 8.73
CA GLU A 9 18.47 14.15 7.87
C GLU A 9 17.60 15.32 8.35
N GLY A 10 17.97 15.96 9.47
CA GLY A 10 17.14 16.95 10.15
C GLY A 10 16.85 18.17 9.28
N VAL A 11 17.88 18.72 8.62
CA VAL A 11 17.75 19.90 7.75
C VAL A 11 16.77 19.63 6.62
N ASP A 12 16.94 18.54 5.86
CA ASP A 12 16.09 18.26 4.71
C ASP A 12 14.62 18.06 5.12
N LYS A 13 14.35 17.44 6.27
CA LYS A 13 12.98 17.28 6.79
C LYS A 13 12.33 18.63 7.16
N VAL A 14 13.05 19.52 7.84
CA VAL A 14 12.48 20.80 8.31
C VAL A 14 12.40 21.86 7.20
N THR A 15 13.19 21.71 6.13
CA THR A 15 13.15 22.62 4.98
C THR A 15 12.24 22.13 3.85
N GLY A 16 11.58 20.97 3.99
CA GLY A 16 10.75 20.37 2.93
C GLY A 16 11.55 19.84 1.73
N ARG A 17 12.85 19.59 1.90
CA ARG A 17 13.74 19.03 0.87
C ARG A 17 13.74 17.49 0.88
N ALA A 18 13.32 16.89 1.99
CA ALA A 18 13.13 15.45 2.09
C ALA A 18 12.06 14.99 1.09
N ARG A 19 12.38 13.96 0.30
CA ARG A 19 11.45 13.34 -0.65
C ARG A 19 10.82 12.09 -0.03
N TYR A 20 9.50 12.03 -0.04
CA TYR A 20 8.70 10.89 0.37
C TYR A 20 8.08 10.20 -0.84
N THR A 21 7.49 9.02 -0.63
CA THR A 21 6.88 8.23 -1.70
C THR A 21 5.78 8.99 -2.46
N ALA A 22 5.06 9.88 -1.77
CA ALA A 22 4.03 10.72 -2.37
C ALA A 22 4.60 11.83 -3.29
N ASP A 23 5.88 12.18 -3.16
CA ASP A 23 6.51 13.26 -3.93
C ASP A 23 7.10 12.75 -5.26
N VAL A 24 7.06 11.44 -5.51
CA VAL A 24 7.66 10.82 -6.68
C VAL A 24 6.70 10.87 -7.86
N VAL A 25 7.07 11.60 -8.91
CA VAL A 25 6.34 11.64 -10.19
C VAL A 25 6.87 10.55 -11.11
N ILE A 26 6.02 9.59 -11.46
CA ILE A 26 6.34 8.51 -12.40
C ILE A 26 5.47 8.69 -13.66
N PRO A 27 6.05 8.74 -14.88
CA PRO A 27 5.26 8.80 -16.11
C PRO A 27 4.28 7.63 -16.21
N GLY A 28 3.00 7.94 -16.45
CA GLY A 28 1.95 6.92 -16.55
C GLY A 28 1.52 6.29 -15.21
N LEU A 29 1.85 6.90 -14.07
CA LEU A 29 1.45 6.41 -12.74
C LEU A 29 -0.08 6.23 -12.65
N LEU A 30 -0.50 5.02 -12.31
CA LEU A 30 -1.88 4.69 -11.98
C LEU A 30 -2.12 4.84 -10.49
N HIS A 31 -3.37 5.12 -10.13
CA HIS A 31 -3.81 5.22 -8.75
C HIS A 31 -4.71 4.03 -8.41
N ALA A 32 -4.56 3.51 -7.20
CA ALA A 32 -5.41 2.46 -6.65
C ALA A 32 -6.14 2.98 -5.40
N VAL A 33 -7.36 2.49 -5.20
CA VAL A 33 -8.16 2.78 -4.00
C VAL A 33 -8.68 1.46 -3.43
N LEU A 34 -8.67 1.36 -2.10
CA LEU A 34 -9.23 0.22 -1.39
C LEU A 34 -10.69 0.50 -1.05
N VAL A 35 -11.58 -0.44 -1.37
CA VAL A 35 -12.96 -0.43 -0.92
C VAL A 35 -13.07 -1.38 0.28
N GLN A 36 -13.33 -0.80 1.46
CA GLN A 36 -13.36 -1.55 2.72
C GLN A 36 -14.78 -1.85 3.18
N THR A 37 -14.93 -2.86 4.04
CA THR A 37 -16.21 -3.17 4.68
C THR A 37 -16.69 -2.02 5.56
N GLN A 38 -18.01 -1.79 5.57
CA GLN A 38 -18.67 -0.82 6.45
C GLN A 38 -19.30 -1.47 7.69
N ILE A 39 -19.17 -2.80 7.81
CA ILE A 39 -19.67 -3.60 8.93
C ILE A 39 -18.52 -4.33 9.61
N PRO A 40 -18.62 -4.60 10.93
CA PRO A 40 -17.55 -5.27 11.68
C PRO A 40 -17.41 -6.75 11.31
N HIS A 41 -18.50 -7.41 10.90
CA HIS A 41 -18.49 -8.82 10.53
C HIS A 41 -19.62 -9.14 9.56
N GLY A 42 -19.31 -9.91 8.52
CA GLY A 42 -20.27 -10.38 7.54
C GLY A 42 -19.59 -11.20 6.44
N HIS A 43 -20.40 -11.86 5.63
CA HIS A 43 -19.92 -12.64 4.49
C HIS A 43 -20.26 -11.92 3.19
N VAL A 44 -19.26 -11.74 2.33
CA VAL A 44 -19.47 -11.17 0.99
C VAL A 44 -19.77 -12.32 0.02
N ILE A 45 -20.98 -12.32 -0.54
CA ILE A 45 -21.35 -13.32 -1.56
C ILE A 45 -20.74 -12.97 -2.92
N GLU A 46 -20.31 -13.99 -3.66
CA GLU A 46 -19.64 -13.85 -4.95
C GLU A 46 -20.48 -13.04 -5.96
N GLN A 47 -21.80 -13.25 -5.99
CA GLN A 47 -22.70 -12.51 -6.88
C GLN A 47 -22.63 -10.99 -6.65
N SER A 48 -22.52 -10.55 -5.39
CA SER A 48 -22.42 -9.12 -5.05
C SER A 48 -21.10 -8.53 -5.54
N LEU A 49 -19.99 -9.27 -5.39
CA LEU A 49 -18.67 -8.88 -5.91
C LEU A 49 -18.69 -8.76 -7.43
N ARG A 50 -19.20 -9.79 -8.14
CA ARG A 50 -19.26 -9.79 -9.60
C ARG A 50 -20.10 -8.64 -10.14
N HIS A 51 -21.29 -8.41 -9.58
CA HIS A 51 -22.16 -7.32 -9.99
C HIS A 51 -21.51 -5.94 -9.76
N THR A 52 -20.87 -5.75 -8.61
CA THR A 52 -20.21 -4.47 -8.29
C THR A 52 -18.98 -4.25 -9.18
N ALA A 53 -18.17 -5.28 -9.40
CA ALA A 53 -16.99 -5.21 -10.25
C ALA A 53 -17.32 -4.87 -11.71
N ASP A 54 -18.33 -5.53 -12.31
CA ASP A 54 -18.78 -5.24 -13.69
C ASP A 54 -19.27 -3.80 -13.84
N ARG A 55 -20.01 -3.30 -12.84
CA ARG A 55 -20.48 -1.91 -12.86
C ARG A 55 -19.33 -0.92 -12.76
N VAL A 56 -18.38 -1.14 -11.86
CA VAL A 56 -17.23 -0.23 -11.65
C VAL A 56 -16.25 -0.28 -12.82
N SER A 57 -16.02 -1.45 -13.43
CA SER A 57 -15.11 -1.58 -14.58
C SER A 57 -15.54 -0.80 -15.81
N ARG A 58 -16.80 -0.34 -15.87
CA ARG A 58 -17.35 0.47 -16.97
C ARG A 58 -17.21 1.98 -16.73
N ALA A 59 -16.78 2.40 -15.54
CA ALA A 59 -16.60 3.82 -15.25
C ALA A 59 -15.39 4.37 -16.02
N PRO A 60 -15.50 5.58 -16.62
CA PRO A 60 -14.37 6.21 -17.31
C PRO A 60 -13.14 6.34 -16.41
N GLY A 61 -11.98 5.95 -16.91
CA GLY A 61 -10.71 6.02 -16.17
C GLY A 61 -10.42 4.84 -15.24
N VAL A 62 -11.33 3.87 -15.10
CA VAL A 62 -11.04 2.61 -14.41
C VAL A 62 -10.31 1.66 -15.36
N LEU A 63 -9.10 1.27 -14.99
CA LEU A 63 -8.32 0.30 -15.77
C LEU A 63 -8.56 -1.14 -15.30
N HIS A 64 -8.78 -1.34 -14.01
CA HIS A 64 -8.95 -2.68 -13.44
C HIS A 64 -9.69 -2.64 -12.10
N VAL A 65 -10.42 -3.72 -11.80
CA VAL A 65 -11.07 -3.96 -10.50
C VAL A 65 -10.55 -5.28 -9.94
N LEU A 66 -9.74 -5.21 -8.89
CA LEU A 66 -9.25 -6.39 -8.19
C LEU A 66 -10.31 -6.89 -7.20
N THR A 67 -10.54 -8.19 -7.22
CA THR A 67 -11.46 -8.93 -6.36
C THR A 67 -10.78 -10.22 -5.90
N PRO A 68 -11.28 -10.91 -4.86
CA PRO A 68 -10.76 -12.22 -4.48
C PRO A 68 -10.77 -13.25 -5.62
N MET A 69 -11.57 -13.06 -6.68
CA MET A 69 -11.69 -14.00 -7.79
C MET A 69 -10.64 -13.82 -8.89
N ASN A 70 -9.96 -12.67 -8.94
CA ASN A 70 -8.95 -12.36 -9.96
C ASN A 70 -7.63 -11.81 -9.38
N CYS A 71 -7.54 -11.68 -8.05
CA CYS A 71 -6.31 -11.26 -7.38
C CYS A 71 -5.22 -12.31 -7.65
N PRO A 72 -4.05 -11.92 -8.19
CA PRO A 72 -2.96 -12.84 -8.40
C PRO A 72 -2.44 -13.37 -7.06
N ALA A 73 -1.86 -14.56 -7.08
CA ALA A 73 -1.14 -15.06 -5.91
C ALA A 73 -0.01 -14.07 -5.56
N LEU A 74 -0.01 -13.59 -4.33
CA LEU A 74 1.08 -12.76 -3.83
C LEU A 74 2.36 -13.59 -3.72
N GLN A 75 3.51 -12.97 -3.96
CA GLN A 75 4.79 -13.64 -3.78
C GLN A 75 4.96 -14.08 -2.33
N GLN A 76 5.57 -15.24 -2.13
CA GLN A 76 5.98 -15.63 -0.79
C GLN A 76 7.03 -14.63 -0.28
N LEU A 77 6.83 -14.13 0.93
CA LEU A 77 7.83 -13.30 1.56
C LEU A 77 9.12 -14.11 1.72
N PRO A 78 10.29 -13.53 1.42
CA PRO A 78 11.57 -14.13 1.80
C PRO A 78 11.57 -14.51 3.28
N ARG A 79 12.17 -15.67 3.60
CA ARG A 79 12.24 -16.19 4.98
C ARG A 79 12.83 -15.17 5.96
N GLU A 80 13.77 -14.36 5.47
CA GLU A 80 14.44 -13.28 6.21
C GLU A 80 13.51 -12.11 6.60
N LEU A 81 12.40 -11.93 5.90
CA LEU A 81 11.39 -10.89 6.17
C LEU A 81 10.18 -11.44 6.96
N THR A 82 10.21 -12.72 7.34
CA THR A 82 9.10 -13.39 8.03
C THR A 82 9.31 -13.32 9.55
N PHE A 83 8.97 -12.19 10.19
CA PHE A 83 8.87 -11.90 11.65
C PHE A 83 9.94 -12.41 12.65
N ASP A 84 10.97 -13.15 12.25
CA ASP A 84 12.19 -13.36 13.03
C ASP A 84 13.09 -12.15 12.81
N LEU A 85 12.76 -10.99 13.39
CA LEU A 85 13.65 -9.82 13.37
C LEU A 85 14.83 -10.08 14.34
N PRO A 86 16.09 -10.26 13.89
CA PRO A 86 17.24 -10.13 14.76
C PRO A 86 17.80 -8.71 14.59
N LEU A 87 16.97 -7.67 14.75
CA LEU A 87 17.46 -6.29 14.69
C LEU A 87 18.30 -5.91 15.93
N GLU A 88 18.57 -6.86 16.83
CA GLU A 88 19.42 -6.69 18.01
C GLU A 88 20.55 -7.74 18.13
N ARG A 89 21.13 -8.21 17.03
CA ARG A 89 22.46 -8.85 17.11
C ARG A 89 23.51 -7.89 16.58
N ARG A 90 24.08 -7.16 17.56
CA ARG A 90 25.36 -6.45 17.58
C ARG A 90 26.21 -6.52 16.31
#